data_AF-C9MWC2-F1
#
_entry.id   AF-C9MWC2-F1
#
_cell.length_a   1.000
_cell.length_b   1.000
_cell.length_c   1.000
_cell.angle_alpha   90.00
_cell.angle_beta   90.00
_cell.angle_gamma   90.00
#
_symmetry.space_group_name_H-M   'P 1'
#
loop_
_entity.id
_entity.type
_entity.pdbx_description
1 polymer ?
#
loop_
_entity_poly.entity_id
_entity_poly.type
_entity_poly.pdbx_seq_one_letter_code
_entity_poly.pdbx_strand_id
1 'polypeptide(L)'
;MENTIQIKIENFEGPLDLLIHLIEKKKMDVNAINISQIIDDYLSYIHAQKELNLKIKIEFLVMATDLIEIKAYSVLNRDKKLEKIENLEKK
;
A
#
# COMPACT_ATOMS: atom_id res chain seq x y z
N MET A 1 4.46 -10.51 -25.10
CA MET A 1 3.78 -9.20 -25.07
C MET A 1 3.33 -9.01 -23.64
N GLU A 2 4.03 -8.17 -22.87
CA GLU A 2 3.61 -7.83 -21.52
C GLU A 2 2.39 -6.91 -21.64
N ASN A 3 1.22 -7.41 -21.27
CA ASN A 3 0.01 -6.60 -21.20
C ASN A 3 0.15 -5.62 -20.04
N THR A 4 0.66 -4.43 -20.33
CA THR A 4 0.60 -3.28 -19.42
C THR A 4 -0.85 -2.77 -19.41
N ILE A 5 -1.66 -3.38 -18.56
CA ILE A 5 -3.02 -2.90 -18.29
C ILE A 5 -2.87 -1.55 -17.58
N GLN A 6 -3.16 -0.46 -18.30
CA GLN A 6 -3.31 0.87 -17.71
C GLN A 6 -4.64 0.92 -16.97
N ILE A 7 -4.62 0.64 -15.67
CA ILE A 7 -5.82 0.65 -14.82
C ILE A 7 -6.14 2.10 -14.45
N LYS A 8 -7.27 2.65 -14.90
CA LYS A 8 -7.79 3.98 -14.50
C LYS A 8 -8.59 3.88 -13.19
N ILE A 9 -8.55 4.87 -12.27
CA ILE A 9 -9.36 4.82 -11.02
C ILE A 9 -10.87 4.80 -11.31
N GLU A 10 -11.29 5.19 -12.51
CA GLU A 10 -12.69 5.12 -12.95
C GLU A 10 -13.28 3.71 -12.88
N ASN A 11 -12.44 2.67 -12.78
CA ASN A 11 -12.87 1.28 -12.68
C ASN A 11 -13.15 0.80 -11.25
N PHE A 12 -12.83 1.59 -10.22
CA PHE A 12 -13.04 1.18 -8.83
C PHE A 12 -14.17 1.96 -8.18
N GLU A 13 -15.07 1.25 -7.51
CA GLU A 13 -16.23 1.89 -6.86
C GLU A 13 -15.80 2.74 -5.65
N GLY A 14 -14.69 2.36 -4.99
CA GLY A 14 -14.12 3.07 -3.85
C GLY A 14 -12.74 2.55 -3.43
N PRO A 15 -12.17 3.06 -2.32
CA PRO A 15 -10.81 2.75 -1.90
C PRO A 15 -10.64 1.29 -1.44
N LEU A 16 -11.68 0.68 -0.87
CA LEU A 16 -11.65 -0.71 -0.43
C LEU A 16 -11.59 -1.68 -1.61
N ASP A 17 -12.34 -1.39 -2.68
CA ASP A 17 -12.34 -2.18 -3.91
C ASP A 17 -10.95 -2.18 -4.57
N LEU A 18 -10.31 -1.01 -4.63
CA LEU A 18 -8.91 -0.89 -5.05
C LEU A 18 -7.98 -1.73 -4.15
N LEU A 19 -8.14 -1.70 -2.83
CA LEU A 19 -7.31 -2.50 -1.93
C LEU A 19 -7.49 -4.00 -2.15
N ILE A 20 -8.72 -4.47 -2.34
CA ILE A 20 -9.03 -5.88 -2.65
C ILE A 20 -8.32 -6.28 -3.94
N HIS A 21 -8.45 -5.47 -4.99
CA HIS A 21 -7.77 -5.69 -6.26
C HIS A 21 -6.24 -5.80 -6.11
N LEU A 22 -5.62 -4.90 -5.33
CA LEU A 22 -4.18 -4.93 -5.07
C LEU A 22 -3.76 -6.19 -4.30
N ILE A 23 -4.57 -6.62 -3.33
CA ILE A 23 -4.33 -7.85 -2.56
C ILE A 23 -4.42 -9.09 -3.46
N GLU A 24 -5.45 -9.18 -4.30
CA GLU A 24 -5.63 -10.28 -5.23
C GLU A 24 -4.48 -10.38 -6.23
N LYS A 25 -4.06 -9.23 -6.78
CA LYS A 25 -2.89 -9.16 -7.66
C LYS A 25 -1.63 -9.70 -6.98
N LYS A 26 -1.37 -9.35 -5.72
CA LYS A 26 -0.20 -9.87 -4.98
C LYS A 26 -0.31 -11.35 -4.63
N LYS A 27 -1.51 -11.87 -4.35
CA LYS A 27 -1.72 -13.31 -4.13
C LYS A 27 -1.38 -14.13 -5.37
N MET A 28 -1.62 -13.60 -6.57
CA MET A 28 -1.25 -14.25 -7.82
C MET A 28 0.27 -14.27 -8.07
N ASP A 29 1.04 -13.40 -7.41
CA ASP A 29 2.51 -13.29 -7.51
C ASP A 29 3.27 -14.28 -6.59
N VAL A 30 2.54 -15.24 -6.00
CA VAL A 30 3.01 -16.51 -5.42
C VAL A 30 3.85 -16.45 -4.12
N ASN A 31 4.10 -15.30 -3.48
CA ASN A 31 4.80 -15.28 -2.18
C ASN A 31 4.19 -14.26 -1.20
N ALA A 32 4.30 -14.56 0.10
CA ALA A 32 3.74 -13.83 1.25
C ALA A 32 3.35 -12.36 1.01
N ILE A 33 2.11 -12.02 1.40
CA ILE A 33 1.59 -10.64 1.28
C ILE A 33 2.34 -9.73 2.26
N ASN A 34 3.08 -8.76 1.73
CA ASN A 34 3.65 -7.67 2.52
C ASN A 34 2.69 -6.48 2.52
N ILE A 35 2.08 -6.18 3.69
CA ILE A 35 1.14 -5.06 3.84
C ILE A 35 1.77 -3.72 3.46
N SER A 36 3.07 -3.54 3.71
CA SER A 36 3.79 -2.32 3.32
C SER A 36 3.79 -2.14 1.80
N GLN A 37 3.91 -3.22 1.03
CA GLN A 37 3.90 -3.15 -0.42
C GLN A 37 2.50 -2.83 -0.96
N ILE A 38 1.44 -3.32 -0.34
CA ILE A 38 0.06 -2.96 -0.73
C ILE A 38 -0.18 -1.47 -0.51
N ILE A 39 0.30 -0.93 0.62
CA ILE A 39 0.21 0.50 0.92
C ILE A 39 0.97 1.31 -0.14
N ASP A 40 2.18 0.87 -0.51
CA ASP A 40 2.97 1.54 -1.56
C ASP A 40 2.31 1.51 -2.93
N ASP A 41 1.71 0.37 -3.31
CA ASP A 41 0.98 0.24 -4.56
C ASP A 41 -0.27 1.14 -4.57
N TYR A 42 -1.00 1.21 -3.45
CA TYR A 42 -2.17 2.09 -3.29
C TYR A 42 -1.79 3.56 -3.44
N LEU A 43 -0.72 4.01 -2.77
CA LEU A 43 -0.25 5.39 -2.86
C LEU A 43 0.26 5.72 -4.27
N SER A 44 1.01 4.80 -4.89
CA SER A 44 1.52 4.95 -6.25
C SER A 44 0.38 5.12 -7.26
N TYR A 45 -0.71 4.40 -7.06
CA TYR A 45 -1.90 4.49 -7.89
C TYR A 45 -2.58 5.85 -7.81
N ILE A 46 -2.75 6.39 -6.60
CA ILE A 46 -3.28 7.74 -6.38
C ILE A 46 -2.36 8.80 -7.00
N HIS A 47 -1.04 8.63 -6.85
CA HIS A 47 -0.05 9.55 -7.43
C HIS A 47 -0.10 9.57 -8.95
N ALA A 48 -0.13 8.41 -9.61
CA ALA A 48 -0.23 8.31 -11.06
C ALA A 48 -1.48 9.03 -11.60
N GLN A 49 -2.60 8.98 -10.88
CA GLN A 49 -3.80 9.71 -11.25
C GLN A 49 -3.70 11.21 -11.12
N LYS A 50 -3.03 11.68 -10.07
CA LYS A 50 -2.76 13.10 -9.89
C LYS A 50 -1.90 13.63 -11.04
N GLU A 51 -0.90 12.86 -11.48
CA GLU A 51 -0.05 13.21 -12.63
C GLU A 51 -0.83 13.25 -13.96
N LEU A 52 -1.85 12.41 -14.10
CA LEU A 52 -2.76 12.40 -15.24
C LEU A 52 -3.87 13.48 -15.14
N ASN A 53 -3.83 14.36 -14.14
CA ASN A 53 -4.86 15.38 -13.85
C ASN A 53 -6.29 14.82 -13.72
N LEU A 54 -6.41 13.57 -13.25
CA LEU A 54 -7.71 12.93 -13.04
C LEU A 54 -8.31 13.34 -11.69
N LYS A 55 -9.65 13.41 -11.62
CA LYS A 55 -10.34 13.76 -10.37
C LYS A 55 -10.30 12.58 -9.40
N ILE A 56 -9.63 12.79 -8.27
CA ILE A 56 -9.60 11.83 -7.15
C ILE A 56 -10.74 12.17 -6.17
N LYS A 57 -11.53 11.16 -5.79
CA LYS A 57 -12.56 11.32 -4.74
C LYS A 57 -11.90 11.44 -3.37
N ILE A 58 -12.48 12.23 -2.47
CA ILE A 58 -11.95 12.51 -1.12
C ILE A 58 -11.73 11.22 -0.32
N GLU A 59 -12.61 10.23 -0.44
CA GLU A 59 -12.51 8.94 0.24
C GLU A 59 -11.18 8.21 0.00
N PHE A 60 -10.57 8.36 -1.18
CA PHE A 60 -9.27 7.75 -1.48
C PHE A 60 -8.14 8.41 -0.70
N LEU A 61 -8.23 9.73 -0.47
CA LEU A 61 -7.25 10.50 0.30
C LEU A 61 -7.38 10.21 1.80
N VAL A 62 -8.61 10.02 2.30
CA VAL A 62 -8.85 9.59 3.69
C VAL A 62 -8.18 8.23 3.92
N MET A 63 -8.47 7.25 3.06
CA MET A 63 -7.81 5.94 3.15
C MET A 63 -6.28 6.04 3.02
N ALA A 64 -5.77 6.88 2.11
CA ALA A 64 -4.32 7.08 1.98
C ALA A 64 -3.68 7.56 3.30
N THR A 65 -4.38 8.43 4.03
CA THR A 65 -3.94 8.94 5.32
C THR A 65 -3.86 7.81 6.35
N ASP A 66 -4.92 7.01 6.46
CA ASP A 66 -4.98 5.87 7.38
C ASP A 66 -3.86 4.85 7.08
N LEU A 67 -3.62 4.56 5.80
CA LEU A 67 -2.56 3.63 5.38
C LEU A 67 -1.15 4.14 5.69
N ILE A 68 -0.91 5.45 5.53
CA ILE A 68 0.37 6.08 5.89
C ILE A 68 0.60 5.97 7.41
N GLU A 69 -0.43 6.21 8.22
CA GLU A 69 -0.35 6.07 9.67
C GLU A 69 0.01 4.62 10.07
N ILE A 70 -0.68 3.64 9.48
CA ILE A 70 -0.40 2.21 9.68
C ILE A 70 1.06 1.88 9.31
N LYS A 71 1.54 2.38 8.16
CA LYS A 71 2.91 2.15 7.70
C LYS A 71 3.94 2.78 8.65
N ALA A 72 3.71 4.00 9.09
CA ALA A 72 4.58 4.69 10.03
C ALA A 72 4.68 3.94 11.37
N TYR A 73 3.54 3.51 11.93
CA TYR A 73 3.51 2.72 13.16
C TYR A 73 4.22 1.37 13.01
N SER A 74 4.05 0.70 11.86
CA SER A 74 4.72 -0.57 11.56
C SER A 74 6.25 -0.42 11.55
N VAL A 75 6.77 0.63 10.92
CA VAL A 75 8.21 0.93 10.88
C VAL A 75 8.75 1.23 12.28
N LEU A 76 8.11 2.14 13.03
CA LEU A 76 8.55 2.52 14.37
C LEU A 76 8.61 1.34 15.35
N ASN A 77 7.68 0.40 15.26
CA ASN A 77 7.69 -0.78 16.13
C ASN A 77 8.69 -1.84 15.70
N ARG A 78 9.04 -1.90 14.40
CA ARG A 78 10.09 -2.78 13.90
C ARG A 78 11.44 -2.37 14.49
N ASP A 79 11.74 -1.07 14.52
CA ASP A 79 13.00 -0.55 15.07
C ASP A 79 13.11 -0.85 16.57
N LYS A 80 12.04 -0.62 17.34
CA LYS A 80 11.97 -1.00 18.76
C LYS A 80 12.16 -2.50 18.99
N LYS A 81 11.62 -3.35 18.09
CA LYS A 81 11.79 -4.80 18.18
C LYS A 81 13.24 -5.22 17.91
N LEU A 82 13.90 -4.59 16.94
CA LEU A 82 15.31 -4.84 16.62
C LEU A 82 16.23 -4.43 17.78
N GLU A 83 16.03 -3.24 18.35
CA GLU A 83 16.76 -2.79 19.54
C GLU A 83 16.60 -3.77 20.72
N LYS A 84 15.40 -4.30 20.92
CA LYS A 84 15.14 -5.29 21.98
C LYS A 84 15.88 -6.61 21.74
N ILE A 85 16.00 -7.06 20.48
CA ILE A 85 16.72 -8.29 20.13
C ILE A 85 18.22 -8.11 20.34
N GLU A 86 18.82 -7.00 19.87
CA GLU A 86 20.24 -6.73 20.08
C GLU A 86 20.62 -6.67 21.56
N ASN A 87 19.75 -6.10 22.40
CA ASN A 87 19.97 -6.00 23.83
C ASN A 87 19.86 -7.37 24.55
N LEU A 88 19.18 -8.34 23.96
CA LEU A 88 19.11 -9.71 24.48
C LEU A 88 20.32 -10.56 24.06
N GLU A 89 20.89 -10.30 22.87
CA GLU A 89 22.10 -11.00 22.38
C GLU A 89 23.39 -10.52 23.04
N LYS A 90 23.41 -9.29 23.56
CA LYS A 90 24.56 -8.69 24.29
C LYS A 90 24.62 -9.08 25.77
N LYS A 91 23.74 -9.96 26.26
CA LYS A 91 23.60 -10.34 27.66
C LYS A 91 23.82 -11.84 27.85
#